data_AF-A0A0N4VGF2-F1
#
_entry.id   AF-A0A0N4VGF2-F1
#
_cell.length_a   1.000
_cell.length_b   1.000
_cell.length_c   1.000
_cell.angle_alpha   90.00
_cell.angle_beta   90.00
_cell.angle_gamma   90.00
#
_symmetry.space_group_name_H-M   'P 1'
#
loop_
_entity.id
_entity.type
_entity.pdbx_description
1 polymer ?
#
loop_
_entity_poly.entity_id
_entity_poly.type
_entity_poly.pdbx_seq_one_letter_code
_entity_poly.pdbx_strand_id
1 'polypeptide(L)'
;MAAYYPDKPSQEDRNNMRTMMDTLGKVYPCAHCAEGLRKHLEKHPPQLDSREKFSVWMCEMHNKVSESLGKPKFDCSKWRERWLDGWKDGSCDY
;
A
#
# COMPACT_ATOMS: atom_id res chain seq x y z
N MET A 1 -7.39 0.03 2.85
CA MET A 1 -6.75 0.59 4.06
C MET A 1 -6.04 1.90 3.76
N ALA A 2 -4.96 1.93 2.97
CA ALA A 2 -4.21 3.17 2.69
C ALA A 2 -5.07 4.31 2.12
N ALA A 3 -6.00 3.99 1.23
CA ALA A 3 -6.93 4.94 0.64
C ALA A 3 -7.78 5.73 1.66
N TYR A 4 -8.01 5.18 2.86
CA TYR A 4 -8.78 5.82 3.94
C TYR A 4 -7.90 6.25 5.12
N TYR A 5 -6.58 6.11 5.01
CA TYR A 5 -5.65 6.64 6.02
C TYR A 5 -5.83 8.17 6.18
N PRO A 6 -5.63 8.77 7.36
CA PRO A 6 -5.86 10.21 7.51
C PRO A 6 -4.92 11.05 6.64
N ASP A 7 -5.42 12.18 6.11
CA ASP A 7 -4.55 13.13 5.40
C ASP A 7 -3.53 13.79 6.34
N LYS A 8 -3.91 13.97 7.61
CA LYS A 8 -3.08 14.47 8.71
C LYS A 8 -3.08 13.46 9.87
N PRO A 9 -2.28 12.37 9.78
CA PRO A 9 -2.29 11.32 10.78
C PRO A 9 -1.69 11.79 12.11
N SER A 10 -2.27 11.31 13.21
CA SER A 10 -1.71 11.45 14.54
C SER A 10 -0.45 10.58 14.70
N GLN A 11 0.27 10.75 15.81
CA GLN A 11 1.39 9.87 16.11
C GLN A 11 0.93 8.42 16.33
N GLU A 12 -0.25 8.25 16.93
CA GLU A 12 -0.86 6.94 17.14
C GLU A 12 -1.21 6.26 15.81
N ASP A 13 -1.81 6.98 14.85
CA ASP A 13 -2.11 6.46 13.52
C ASP A 13 -0.84 5.94 12.81
N ARG A 14 0.26 6.69 12.91
CA ARG A 14 1.57 6.30 12.35
C ARG A 14 2.11 5.05 13.01
N ASN A 15 2.06 4.97 14.35
CA ASN A 15 2.56 3.82 15.10
C ASN A 15 1.73 2.56 14.83
N ASN A 16 0.40 2.69 14.78
CA ASN A 16 -0.52 1.61 14.50
C ASN A 16 -0.32 1.08 13.08
N MET A 17 -0.19 1.97 12.09
CA MET A 17 0.02 1.53 10.71
C MET A 17 1.38 0.86 10.49
N ARG A 18 2.45 1.37 11.13
CA ARG A 18 3.77 0.72 11.12
C ARG A 18 3.68 -0.68 11.73
N THR A 19 3.07 -0.80 12.90
CA THR A 19 2.87 -2.07 13.60
C THR A 19 2.05 -3.05 12.77
N MET A 20 1.01 -2.58 12.09
CA MET A 20 0.18 -3.39 11.19
C MET A 20 1.03 -3.97 10.05
N MET A 21 1.82 -3.14 9.36
CA MET A 21 2.67 -3.60 8.24
C MET A 21 3.73 -4.60 8.69
N ASP A 22 4.37 -4.36 9.84
CA ASP A 22 5.35 -5.28 10.42
C ASP A 22 4.70 -6.61 10.84
N THR A 23 3.49 -6.54 11.39
CA THR A 23 2.71 -7.72 11.78
C THR A 23 2.29 -8.51 10.55
N LEU A 24 1.83 -7.84 9.49
CA LEU A 24 1.49 -8.46 8.22
C LEU A 24 2.67 -9.25 7.67
N GLY A 25 3.88 -8.69 7.69
CA GLY A 25 5.11 -9.38 7.28
C GLY A 25 5.44 -10.63 8.09
N LYS A 26 4.91 -10.79 9.31
CA LYS A 26 5.11 -11.97 10.17
C LYS A 26 4.02 -13.01 9.99
N VAL A 27 2.77 -12.59 9.82
CA VAL A 27 1.59 -13.49 9.85
C VAL A 27 1.06 -13.85 8.48
N TYR A 28 1.55 -13.24 7.39
CA TYR A 28 1.09 -13.56 6.06
C TYR A 28 1.35 -15.05 5.73
N PRO A 29 0.33 -15.84 5.36
CA PRO A 29 0.41 -17.31 5.39
C PRO A 29 1.31 -17.90 4.29
N CYS A 30 1.67 -17.11 3.28
CA CYS A 30 2.63 -17.50 2.27
C CYS A 30 4.07 -17.15 2.73
N ALA A 31 4.87 -18.15 3.11
CA ALA A 31 6.19 -17.94 3.71
C ALA A 31 7.14 -17.10 2.83
N HIS A 32 7.27 -17.42 1.54
CA HIS A 32 8.15 -16.68 0.62
C HIS A 32 7.60 -15.27 0.30
N CYS A 33 6.29 -15.11 0.23
CA CYS A 33 5.66 -13.79 0.06
C CYS A 33 5.90 -12.91 1.31
N ALA A 34 5.75 -13.48 2.50
CA ALA A 34 5.99 -12.81 3.77
C ALA A 34 7.46 -12.39 3.92
N GLU A 35 8.40 -13.26 3.53
CA GLU A 35 9.82 -12.91 3.47
C GLU A 35 10.11 -11.77 2.50
N GLY A 36 9.50 -11.80 1.31
CA GLY A 36 9.57 -10.70 0.34
C GLY A 36 9.07 -9.38 0.92
N LEU A 37 7.93 -9.40 1.62
CA LEU A 37 7.39 -8.21 2.29
C LEU A 37 8.33 -7.71 3.40
N ARG A 38 8.87 -8.58 4.26
CA ARG A 38 9.82 -8.17 5.32
C ARG A 38 11.06 -7.50 4.75
N LYS A 39 11.65 -8.08 3.69
CA LYS A 39 12.81 -7.49 2.99
C LYS A 39 12.47 -6.14 2.36
N HIS A 40 11.26 -6.00 1.84
CA HIS A 40 10.80 -4.72 1.28
C HIS A 40 10.65 -3.66 2.38
N LEU A 41 10.01 -3.99 3.51
CA LEU A 41 9.81 -3.08 4.64
C LEU A 41 11.14 -2.58 5.23
N GLU A 42 12.16 -3.44 5.27
CA GLU A 42 13.50 -3.08 5.74
C GLU A 42 14.18 -2.05 4.81
N LYS A 43 14.09 -2.25 3.49
CA LYS A 43 14.73 -1.38 2.49
C LYS A 43 13.93 -0.10 2.19
N HIS A 44 12.61 -0.20 2.28
CA HIS A 44 11.66 0.82 1.89
C HIS A 44 10.59 0.95 2.97
N PRO A 45 10.89 1.59 4.11
CA PRO A 45 9.93 1.70 5.20
C PRO A 45 8.66 2.45 4.76
N PRO A 46 7.47 2.08 5.29
CA PRO A 46 6.21 2.74 4.97
C PRO A 46 6.25 4.25 5.17
N GLN A 47 5.75 5.00 4.18
CA GLN A 47 5.65 6.45 4.22
C GLN A 47 4.31 6.86 4.84
N LEU A 48 4.30 7.21 6.12
CA LEU A 48 3.08 7.35 6.93
C LEU A 48 2.73 8.80 7.29
N ASP A 49 3.28 9.79 6.59
CA ASP A 49 3.01 11.20 6.95
C ASP A 49 1.66 11.71 6.43
N SER A 50 1.05 11.02 5.47
CA SER A 50 -0.25 11.38 4.89
C SER A 50 -0.86 10.21 4.12
N ARG A 51 -2.17 10.28 3.85
CA ARG A 51 -2.89 9.37 2.95
C ARG A 51 -2.20 9.19 1.60
N GLU A 52 -1.80 10.30 0.98
CA GLU A 52 -1.18 10.31 -0.35
C GLU A 52 0.12 9.50 -0.35
N LYS A 53 1.04 9.87 0.55
CA LYS A 53 2.34 9.20 0.70
C LYS A 53 2.18 7.70 0.98
N PHE A 54 1.25 7.33 1.86
CA PHE A 54 1.04 5.93 2.20
C PHE A 54 0.41 5.15 1.05
N SER A 55 -0.54 5.74 0.32
CA SER A 55 -1.20 5.10 -0.82
C SER A 55 -0.25 4.90 -2.00
N VAL A 56 0.61 5.89 -2.29
CA VAL A 56 1.66 5.76 -3.31
C VAL A 56 2.67 4.68 -2.90
N TRP A 57 3.16 4.70 -1.65
CA TRP A 57 4.10 3.68 -1.16
C TRP A 57 3.52 2.26 -1.26
N MET A 58 2.25 2.07 -0.89
CA MET A 58 1.56 0.78 -1.04
C MET A 58 1.48 0.34 -2.51
N CYS A 59 1.18 1.27 -3.42
CA CYS A 59 1.14 0.98 -4.85
C CYS A 59 2.51 0.56 -5.38
N GLU A 60 3.57 1.28 -5.01
CA GLU A 60 4.95 0.96 -5.42
C GLU A 60 5.39 -0.41 -4.88
N MET A 61 5.06 -0.73 -3.63
CA MET A 61 5.30 -2.04 -3.04
C MET A 61 4.57 -3.15 -3.81
N HIS A 62 3.29 -2.96 -4.14
CA HIS A 62 2.54 -3.88 -4.99
C HIS A 62 3.13 -4.02 -6.40
N ASN A 63 3.64 -2.94 -6.98
CA ASN A 63 4.32 -2.96 -8.27
C ASN A 63 5.64 -3.71 -8.22
N LYS A 64 6.35 -3.71 -7.08
CA LYS A 64 7.55 -4.54 -6.90
C LYS A 64 7.24 -6.02 -6.90
N VAL A 65 6.14 -6.43 -6.27
CA VAL A 65 5.64 -7.81 -6.37
C VAL A 65 5.23 -8.12 -7.81
N SER A 66 4.51 -7.21 -8.48
CA SER A 66 4.08 -7.40 -9.87
C SER A 66 5.25 -7.59 -10.83
N GLU A 67 6.28 -6.74 -10.72
CA GLU A 67 7.53 -6.84 -11.48
C GLU A 67 8.22 -8.19 -11.26
N SER A 68 8.32 -8.67 -10.01
CA SER A 68 8.92 -9.97 -9.69
C SER A 68 8.19 -11.18 -10.29
N LEU A 69 6.89 -11.01 -10.58
CA LEU A 69 6.03 -12.04 -11.17
C LEU A 69 5.83 -11.86 -12.68
N GLY A 70 6.53 -10.92 -13.32
CA GLY A 70 6.39 -10.62 -14.75
C GLY A 70 5.04 -10.00 -15.11
N LYS A 71 4.36 -9.34 -14.16
CA LYS A 71 3.09 -8.65 -14.38
C LYS A 71 3.32 -7.18 -14.75
N PRO A 72 2.41 -6.56 -15.54
CA PRO A 72 2.46 -5.12 -15.82
C PRO A 72 2.41 -4.30 -14.53
N LYS A 73 3.06 -3.13 -14.55
CA LYS A 73 2.95 -2.14 -13.47
C LYS A 73 1.60 -1.45 -13.54
N PHE A 74 1.00 -1.24 -12.37
CA PHE A 74 -0.14 -0.35 -12.21
C PHE A 74 0.35 1.10 -12.17
N ASP A 75 -0.38 2.01 -12.81
CA ASP A 75 -0.12 3.45 -12.74
C ASP A 75 -0.52 3.98 -11.36
N CYS A 76 0.48 4.26 -10.51
CA CYS A 76 0.21 4.73 -9.15
C CYS A 76 -0.47 6.10 -9.08
N SER A 77 -0.50 6.90 -10.16
CA SER A 77 -1.30 8.13 -10.19
C SER A 77 -2.82 7.84 -10.12
N LYS A 78 -3.24 6.61 -10.45
CA LYS A 78 -4.63 6.15 -10.46
C LYS A 78 -5.08 5.52 -9.15
N TRP A 79 -4.29 5.63 -8.08
CA TRP A 79 -4.62 4.97 -6.80
C TRP A 79 -5.98 5.43 -6.25
N ARG A 80 -6.32 6.72 -6.36
CA ARG A 80 -7.60 7.27 -5.90
C ARG A 80 -8.78 6.71 -6.66
N GLU A 81 -8.73 6.80 -7.99
CA GLU A 81 -9.80 6.28 -8.85
C GLU A 81 -10.04 4.79 -8.57
N ARG A 82 -8.95 4.02 -8.42
CA ARG A 82 -9.06 2.57 -8.23
C ARG A 82 -9.54 2.15 -6.84
N TRP A 83 -9.17 2.86 -5.78
CA TRP A 83 -9.31 2.38 -4.40
C TRP A 83 -10.11 3.29 -3.46
N LEU A 84 -10.54 4.48 -3.92
CA LEU A 84 -11.28 5.44 -3.11
C LEU A 84 -12.52 5.98 -3.84
N ASP A 85 -12.32 6.61 -4.99
CA ASP A 85 -13.31 7.50 -5.61
C ASP A 85 -14.15 6.83 -6.70
N GLY A 86 -13.64 5.76 -7.33
CA GLY A 86 -14.20 5.22 -8.57
C GLY A 86 -13.57 5.85 -9.82
N TRP A 87 -13.76 5.22 -10.98
CA TRP A 87 -13.21 5.72 -12.24
C TRP A 87 -13.92 6.98 -12.72
N LYS A 88 -13.17 7.92 -13.27
CA LYS A 88 -13.70 9.22 -13.74
C LYS A 88 -14.70 9.13 -14.89
N ASP A 89 -14.76 8.00 -15.59
CA ASP A 89 -15.72 7.74 -16.65
C ASP A 89 -17.09 7.29 -16.13
N GLY A 90 -17.25 7.20 -14.79
CA GLY A 90 -18.49 6.80 -14.16
C GLY A 90 -18.79 5.30 -14.27
N SER A 91 -17.83 4.46 -14.70
CA SER A 91 -18.05 3.02 -14.85
C SER A 91 -18.34 2.30 -13.52
N CYS A 92 -18.14 3.00 -12.40
CA CYS A 92 -18.42 2.51 -11.04
C CYS A 92 -19.67 3.14 -10.43
N ASP A 93 -20.32 4.06 -11.14
CA ASP A 93 -21.57 4.70 -10.71
C ASP A 93 -22.72 3.73 -11.03
N TYR A 94 -23.59 3.45 -10.06
CA TYR A 94 -24.74 2.56 -10.17
C TYR A 94 -26.03 3.26 -9.76
#